data_AF-A0A929F8C1-F1
#
_entry.id   AF-A0A929F8C1-F1
#
_cell.length_a   1.000
_cell.length_b   1.000
_cell.length_c   1.000
_cell.angle_alpha   90.00
_cell.angle_beta   90.00
_cell.angle_gamma   90.00
#
_symmetry.space_group_name_H-M   'P 1'
#
loop_
_entity.id
_entity.type
_entity.pdbx_description
1 polymer ?
#
loop_
_entity_poly.entity_id
_entity_poly.type
_entity_poly.pdbx_seq_one_letter_code
_entity_poly.pdbx_strand_id
1 'polypeptide(L)'
;MHNRRGYFWGDRFKSVIVENGETLINCLAYIDLNPIRAGLVDRPEDYRWNSLGYNIQTGNKGDFLSLDFGLKEFAVKTAEERLRYYRQFVYEKGCIDESKGAQIREDIVGKERKKGFEVSAVDRFRYRTRYFTDSGIIGSKSFVSRLYADFKDHFSSKHEKKP
;
A
#
# COMPACT_ATOMS: atom_id res chain seq x y z
N MET A 1 28.18 0.17 -1.24
CA MET A 1 28.33 1.26 -0.26
C MET A 1 27.82 2.54 -0.91
N HIS A 2 26.66 3.09 -0.49
CA HIS A 2 25.86 4.04 -1.30
C HIS A 2 26.22 5.53 -1.13
N ASN A 3 27.48 5.90 -0.90
CA ASN A 3 27.96 7.30 -0.96
C ASN A 3 27.05 8.37 -0.29
N ARG A 4 26.32 8.01 0.78
CA ARG A 4 25.41 8.92 1.49
C ARG A 4 26.21 9.77 2.46
N ARG A 5 26.13 11.09 2.34
CA ARG A 5 26.70 12.07 3.27
C ARG A 5 25.57 12.94 3.83
N GLY A 6 25.55 13.16 5.15
CA GLY A 6 24.50 13.94 5.84
C GLY A 6 24.04 13.30 7.16
N TYR A 7 23.13 13.97 7.86
CA TYR A 7 22.50 13.46 9.08
C TYR A 7 21.42 12.42 8.73
N PHE A 8 21.23 11.44 9.62
CA PHE A 8 20.18 10.41 9.45
C PHE A 8 18.77 11.02 9.43
N TRP A 9 18.56 12.08 10.23
CA TRP A 9 17.35 12.87 10.25
C TRP A 9 17.50 14.09 9.34
N GLY A 10 16.43 14.41 8.60
CA GLY A 10 16.34 15.65 7.81
C GLY A 10 16.04 16.87 8.69
N ASP A 11 15.37 17.87 8.10
CA ASP A 11 14.92 19.06 8.82
C ASP A 11 14.00 18.75 10.02
N ARG A 12 13.73 19.77 10.84
CA ARG A 12 12.79 19.69 11.97
C ARG A 12 11.41 19.20 11.50
N PHE A 13 10.79 18.33 12.32
CA PHE A 13 9.44 17.84 12.06
C PHE A 13 8.40 18.99 12.15
N LYS A 14 7.34 18.89 11.36
CA LYS A 14 6.17 19.78 11.46
C LYS A 14 5.15 19.15 12.40
N SER A 15 4.60 19.96 13.30
CA SER A 15 3.50 19.58 14.19
C SER A 15 2.34 20.54 13.97
N VAL A 16 1.18 20.01 13.61
CA VAL A 16 -0.03 20.78 13.31
C VAL A 16 -1.21 20.06 13.96
N ILE A 17 -2.03 20.80 14.70
CA ILE A 17 -3.26 20.26 15.28
C ILE A 17 -4.30 20.15 14.16
N VAL A 18 -4.91 18.98 14.04
CA VAL A 18 -5.97 18.69 13.07
C VAL A 18 -7.28 18.56 13.84
N GLU A 19 -8.18 19.52 13.69
CA GLU A 19 -9.43 19.58 14.47
C GLU A 19 -10.65 19.04 13.71
N ASN A 20 -10.65 19.13 12.37
CA ASN A 20 -11.77 18.68 11.55
C ASN A 20 -11.50 17.30 10.92
N GLY A 21 -12.56 16.51 10.77
CA GLY A 21 -12.47 15.17 10.19
C GLY A 21 -12.06 15.15 8.72
N GLU A 22 -12.41 16.20 7.97
CA GLU A 22 -12.06 16.32 6.54
C GLU A 22 -10.56 16.48 6.33
N THR A 23 -9.90 17.30 7.15
CA THR A 23 -8.45 17.48 7.11
C THR A 23 -7.77 16.20 7.58
N LEU A 24 -8.30 15.54 8.61
CA LEU A 24 -7.77 14.27 9.09
C LEU A 24 -7.78 13.21 7.97
N ILE A 25 -8.92 12.99 7.31
CA ILE A 25 -9.01 11.97 6.26
C ILE A 25 -8.14 12.33 5.04
N ASN A 26 -8.05 13.62 4.71
CA ASN A 26 -7.18 14.09 3.64
C ASN A 26 -5.69 13.87 3.96
N CYS A 27 -5.28 14.09 5.21
CA CYS A 27 -3.93 13.81 5.71
C CYS A 27 -3.62 12.31 5.71
N LEU A 28 -4.55 11.47 6.18
CA LEU A 28 -4.39 10.02 6.16
C LEU A 28 -4.26 9.49 4.72
N ALA A 29 -5.14 9.95 3.81
CA ALA A 29 -5.05 9.57 2.40
C ALA A 29 -3.74 10.05 1.76
N TYR A 30 -3.23 11.22 2.15
CA TYR A 30 -1.92 11.67 1.69
C TYR A 30 -0.81 10.70 2.09
N ILE A 31 -0.83 10.19 3.32
CA ILE A 31 0.15 9.21 3.83
C ILE A 31 0.00 7.88 3.08
N ASP A 32 -1.22 7.36 2.93
CA ASP A 32 -1.48 6.08 2.28
C ASP A 32 -1.16 6.10 0.77
N LEU A 33 -1.22 7.27 0.13
CA LEU A 33 -0.85 7.46 -1.28
C LEU A 33 0.64 7.73 -1.51
N ASN A 34 1.43 8.06 -0.49
CA ASN A 34 2.87 8.32 -0.65
C ASN A 34 3.64 7.17 -1.34
N PRO A 35 3.41 5.89 -1.02
CA PRO A 35 4.07 4.78 -1.71
C PRO A 35 3.75 4.74 -3.21
N ILE A 36 2.53 5.12 -3.61
CA ILE A 36 2.13 5.22 -5.01
C ILE A 36 2.83 6.41 -5.65
N ARG A 37 2.80 7.59 -5.03
CA ARG A 37 3.50 8.78 -5.55
C ARG A 37 5.00 8.53 -5.77
N ALA A 38 5.61 7.75 -4.88
CA ALA A 38 7.01 7.33 -4.97
C ALA A 38 7.27 6.21 -6.00
N GLY A 39 6.23 5.69 -6.67
CA GLY A 39 6.32 4.62 -7.66
C GLY A 39 6.66 3.26 -7.08
N LEU A 40 6.44 3.05 -5.77
CA LEU A 40 6.77 1.79 -5.09
C LEU A 40 5.72 0.71 -5.32
N VAL A 41 4.45 1.11 -5.46
CA VAL A 41 3.30 0.19 -5.60
C VAL A 41 2.21 0.82 -6.47
N ASP A 42 1.39 -0.01 -7.10
CA ASP A 42 0.24 0.42 -7.92
C ASP A 42 -1.06 0.55 -7.10
N ARG A 43 -1.11 -0.05 -5.90
CA ARG A 43 -2.27 -0.09 -5.00
C ARG A 43 -1.83 0.28 -3.58
N PRO A 44 -2.61 1.04 -2.81
CA PRO A 44 -2.20 1.46 -1.47
C PRO A 44 -1.85 0.27 -0.56
N GLU A 45 -2.55 -0.85 -0.69
CA GLU A 45 -2.49 -1.95 0.29
C GLU A 45 -1.41 -2.98 -0.03
N ASP A 46 -0.80 -2.83 -1.21
CA ASP A 46 0.45 -3.48 -1.57
C ASP A 46 1.61 -2.95 -0.70
N TYR A 47 1.49 -1.74 -0.15
CA TYR A 47 2.45 -1.19 0.80
C TYR A 47 2.02 -1.47 2.24
N ARG A 48 2.75 -2.33 2.96
CA ARG A 48 2.37 -2.79 4.31
C ARG A 48 2.44 -1.73 5.39
N TRP A 49 3.35 -0.78 5.24
CA TRP A 49 3.69 0.18 6.29
C TRP A 49 2.85 1.46 6.21
N ASN A 50 1.64 1.36 5.66
CA ASN A 50 0.62 2.39 5.71
C ASN A 50 -0.65 1.83 6.37
N SER A 51 -1.64 2.69 6.63
CA SER A 51 -2.82 2.35 7.41
C SER A 51 -3.72 1.34 6.69
N LEU A 52 -3.92 1.52 5.37
CA LEU A 52 -4.73 0.59 4.57
C LEU A 52 -4.09 -0.80 4.46
N GLY A 53 -2.80 -0.87 4.16
CA GLY A 53 -2.03 -2.11 4.08
C GLY A 53 -2.03 -2.86 5.40
N TYR A 54 -1.81 -2.17 6.52
CA TYR A 54 -1.90 -2.77 7.86
C TYR A 54 -3.30 -3.32 8.15
N ASN A 55 -4.36 -2.55 7.88
CA ASN A 55 -5.74 -2.98 8.06
C ASN A 55 -6.08 -4.24 7.24
N ILE A 56 -5.77 -4.24 5.93
CA ILE A 56 -6.11 -5.37 5.06
C ILE A 56 -5.30 -6.62 5.44
N GLN A 57 -4.00 -6.47 5.67
CA GLN A 57 -3.12 -7.61 5.91
C GLN A 57 -3.33 -8.21 7.30
N THR A 58 -3.48 -7.38 8.33
CA THR A 58 -3.54 -7.86 9.71
C THR A 58 -4.98 -7.96 10.24
N GLY A 59 -5.90 -7.17 9.70
CA GLY A 59 -7.23 -6.96 10.30
C GLY A 59 -7.18 -6.06 11.53
N ASN A 60 -6.22 -5.12 11.60
CA ASN A 60 -5.99 -4.26 12.77
C ASN A 60 -5.85 -5.03 14.09
N LYS A 61 -5.20 -6.21 14.06
CA LYS A 61 -5.11 -7.12 15.22
C LYS A 61 -4.47 -6.51 16.47
N GLY A 62 -3.64 -5.48 16.30
CA GLY A 62 -3.02 -4.76 17.42
C GLY A 62 -3.85 -3.61 17.97
N ASP A 63 -5.04 -3.36 17.39
CA ASP A 63 -5.93 -2.25 17.75
C ASP A 63 -5.23 -0.88 17.77
N PHE A 64 -4.27 -0.69 16.85
CA PHE A 64 -3.46 0.53 16.78
C PHE A 64 -4.15 1.67 16.03
N LEU A 65 -5.09 1.33 15.14
CA LEU A 65 -5.73 2.28 14.25
C LEU A 65 -7.21 2.41 14.59
N SER A 66 -7.62 3.64 14.91
CA SER A 66 -9.03 4.00 14.92
C SER A 66 -9.52 4.19 13.49
N LEU A 67 -10.71 3.65 13.21
CA LEU A 67 -11.48 3.95 11.99
C LEU A 67 -12.52 5.05 12.25
N ASP A 68 -12.50 5.67 13.42
CA ASP A 68 -13.23 6.89 13.67
C ASP A 68 -12.46 8.08 13.09
N PHE A 69 -12.96 8.60 11.98
CA PHE A 69 -12.38 9.75 11.29
C PHE A 69 -13.04 11.07 11.70
N GLY A 70 -13.95 11.07 12.68
CA GLY A 70 -14.65 12.28 13.12
C GLY A 70 -15.57 12.89 12.05
N LEU A 71 -15.96 12.10 11.04
CA LEU A 71 -16.81 12.53 9.92
C LEU A 71 -18.18 11.85 9.99
N LYS A 72 -19.25 12.65 9.88
CA LYS A 72 -20.63 12.15 9.81
C LYS A 72 -20.85 11.23 8.61
N GLU A 73 -20.20 11.52 7.48
CA GLU A 73 -20.29 10.74 6.23
C GLU A 73 -19.66 9.34 6.38
N PHE A 74 -18.73 9.19 7.33
CA PHE A 74 -18.11 7.91 7.68
C PHE A 74 -18.68 7.32 8.97
N ALA A 75 -19.78 7.89 9.50
CA ALA A 75 -20.49 7.37 10.67
C ALA A 75 -21.33 6.13 10.34
N VAL A 76 -20.76 5.21 9.57
CA VAL A 76 -21.30 3.88 9.33
C VAL A 76 -21.06 2.97 10.54
N LYS A 77 -21.89 1.93 10.67
CA LYS A 77 -22.03 1.18 11.93
C LYS A 77 -20.87 0.21 12.17
N THR A 78 -20.30 -0.36 11.12
CA THR A 78 -19.25 -1.39 11.26
C THR A 78 -17.86 -0.89 10.87
N ALA A 79 -16.83 -1.43 11.52
CA ALA A 79 -15.43 -1.17 11.16
C ALA A 79 -15.14 -1.53 9.69
N GLU A 80 -15.74 -2.59 9.18
CA GLU A 80 -15.58 -3.03 7.79
C GLU A 80 -16.13 -2.02 6.80
N GLU A 81 -17.31 -1.45 7.06
CA GLU A 81 -17.87 -0.39 6.23
C GLU A 81 -17.01 0.86 6.28
N ARG A 82 -16.55 1.29 7.47
CA ARG A 82 -15.67 2.47 7.61
C ARG A 82 -14.40 2.30 6.81
N LEU A 83 -13.78 1.13 6.89
CA LEU A 83 -12.59 0.79 6.12
C LEU A 83 -12.87 0.78 4.61
N ARG A 84 -14.01 0.23 4.17
CA ARG A 84 -14.41 0.21 2.76
C ARG A 84 -14.61 1.63 2.22
N TYR A 85 -15.32 2.49 2.95
CA TYR A 85 -15.50 3.89 2.56
C TYR A 85 -14.18 4.66 2.52
N TYR A 86 -13.31 4.46 3.51
CA TYR A 86 -11.99 5.09 3.51
C TYR A 86 -11.14 4.61 2.34
N ARG A 87 -11.16 3.30 2.05
CA ARG A 87 -10.51 2.71 0.89
C ARG A 87 -11.03 3.33 -0.42
N GLN A 88 -12.35 3.44 -0.58
CA GLN A 88 -12.95 4.11 -1.73
C GLN A 88 -12.42 5.54 -1.87
N PHE A 89 -12.45 6.32 -0.80
CA PHE A 89 -11.94 7.69 -0.79
C PHE A 89 -10.48 7.77 -1.24
N VAL A 90 -9.62 6.89 -0.74
CA VAL A 90 -8.19 6.86 -1.12
C VAL A 90 -8.00 6.51 -2.60
N TYR A 91 -8.76 5.56 -3.14
CA TYR A 91 -8.66 5.18 -4.56
C TYR A 91 -9.14 6.30 -5.49
N GLU A 92 -10.30 6.89 -5.19
CA GLU A 92 -10.86 7.99 -5.99
C GLU A 92 -9.91 9.20 -5.94
N LYS A 93 -9.45 9.56 -4.74
CA LYS A 93 -8.50 10.65 -4.56
C LYS A 93 -7.20 10.37 -5.31
N GLY A 94 -6.60 9.19 -5.14
CA GLY A 94 -5.33 8.83 -5.79
C GLY A 94 -5.36 8.75 -7.31
N CYS A 95 -6.55 8.70 -7.91
CA CYS A 95 -6.75 8.76 -9.35
C CYS A 95 -6.83 10.20 -9.89
N ILE A 96 -7.44 11.09 -9.09
CA ILE A 96 -7.66 12.50 -9.44
C ILE A 96 -6.47 13.39 -8.98
N ASP A 97 -5.70 12.94 -8.00
CA ASP A 97 -4.67 13.72 -7.30
C ASP A 97 -3.57 14.22 -8.25
N GLU A 98 -3.62 15.51 -8.61
CA GLU A 98 -2.62 16.19 -9.45
C GLU A 98 -1.28 16.47 -8.75
N SER A 99 -1.06 15.95 -7.54
CA SER A 99 0.23 16.10 -6.86
C SER A 99 1.37 15.41 -7.61
N LYS A 100 2.59 15.89 -7.37
CA LYS A 100 3.80 15.36 -8.03
C LYS A 100 4.01 13.89 -7.67
N GLY A 101 4.08 13.03 -8.68
CA GLY A 101 4.41 11.61 -8.53
C GLY A 101 3.59 10.72 -9.46
N ALA A 102 3.70 9.41 -9.27
CA ALA A 102 2.78 8.48 -9.91
C ALA A 102 1.40 8.51 -9.23
N GLN A 103 0.37 8.17 -10.00
CA GLN A 103 -1.04 8.16 -9.60
C GLN A 103 -1.59 6.74 -9.73
N ILE A 104 -2.73 6.48 -9.10
CA ILE A 104 -3.46 5.23 -9.31
C ILE A 104 -4.06 5.26 -10.72
N ARG A 105 -3.78 4.23 -11.52
CA ARG A 105 -4.32 4.15 -12.89
C ARG A 105 -5.84 3.98 -12.89
N GLU A 106 -6.51 4.64 -13.83
CA GLU A 106 -7.97 4.54 -14.02
C GLU A 106 -8.44 3.09 -14.24
N ASP A 107 -7.63 2.23 -14.87
CA ASP A 107 -7.97 0.81 -15.07
C ASP A 107 -8.05 0.04 -13.75
N ILE A 108 -7.23 0.43 -12.76
CA ILE A 108 -7.23 -0.16 -11.41
C ILE A 108 -8.45 0.34 -10.67
N VAL A 109 -8.70 1.66 -10.66
CA VAL A 109 -9.87 2.24 -9.98
C VAL A 109 -11.17 1.70 -10.58
N GLY A 110 -11.27 1.58 -11.90
CA GLY A 110 -12.42 0.97 -12.57
C GLY A 110 -12.68 -0.48 -12.16
N LYS A 111 -11.63 -1.28 -11.88
CA LYS A 111 -11.80 -2.64 -11.33
C LYS A 111 -12.29 -2.62 -9.89
N GLU A 112 -11.82 -1.70 -9.07
CA GLU A 112 -12.22 -1.59 -7.67
C GLU A 112 -13.63 -1.00 -7.51
N ARG A 113 -14.04 -0.04 -8.36
CA ARG A 113 -15.42 0.45 -8.45
C ARG A 113 -16.40 -0.69 -8.75
N LYS A 114 -16.06 -1.59 -9.70
CA LYS A 114 -16.87 -2.79 -10.00
C LYS A 114 -17.01 -3.75 -8.82
N LYS A 115 -16.03 -3.78 -7.91
CA LYS A 115 -16.07 -4.56 -6.69
C LYS A 115 -16.70 -3.82 -5.50
N GLY A 116 -17.19 -2.59 -5.69
CA GLY A 116 -17.67 -1.76 -4.59
C GLY A 116 -16.59 -1.48 -3.54
N PHE A 117 -15.32 -1.49 -3.94
CA PHE A 117 -14.15 -1.40 -3.06
C PHE A 117 -14.07 -2.48 -1.98
N GLU A 118 -14.81 -3.58 -2.11
CA GLU A 118 -14.73 -4.70 -1.18
C GLU A 118 -13.45 -5.52 -1.38
N VAL A 119 -12.95 -6.06 -0.27
CA VAL A 119 -11.74 -6.89 -0.25
C VAL A 119 -12.17 -8.32 0.04
N SER A 120 -12.09 -9.18 -0.97
CA SER A 120 -12.47 -10.58 -0.83
C SER A 120 -11.55 -11.35 0.12
N ALA A 121 -12.01 -12.49 0.63
CA ALA A 121 -11.16 -13.37 1.44
C ALA A 121 -9.89 -13.82 0.67
N VAL A 122 -10.03 -14.06 -0.64
CA VAL A 122 -8.91 -14.41 -1.53
C VAL A 122 -7.92 -13.26 -1.65
N ASP A 123 -8.40 -12.02 -1.78
CA ASP A 123 -7.53 -10.85 -1.82
C ASP A 123 -6.76 -10.69 -0.50
N ARG A 124 -7.45 -10.79 0.66
CA ARG A 124 -6.79 -10.75 1.98
C ARG A 124 -5.75 -11.85 2.15
N PHE A 125 -6.06 -13.07 1.70
CA PHE A 125 -5.11 -14.17 1.70
C PHE A 125 -3.86 -13.82 0.88
N ARG A 126 -4.03 -13.34 -0.36
CA ARG A 126 -2.91 -12.91 -1.21
C ARG A 126 -2.07 -11.82 -0.55
N TYR A 127 -2.70 -10.82 0.08
CA TYR A 127 -2.00 -9.77 0.81
C TYR A 127 -1.19 -10.31 2.00
N ARG A 128 -1.72 -11.30 2.72
CA ARG A 128 -1.02 -11.94 3.85
C ARG A 128 0.14 -12.82 3.41
N THR A 129 -0.02 -13.55 2.30
CA THR A 129 0.96 -14.52 1.84
C THR A 129 1.98 -13.97 0.87
N ARG A 130 1.82 -12.73 0.40
CA ARG A 130 2.74 -12.07 -0.55
C ARG A 130 4.21 -12.21 -0.13
N TYR A 131 4.54 -12.15 1.15
CA TYR A 131 5.91 -12.26 1.66
C TYR A 131 6.54 -13.65 1.54
N PHE A 132 5.74 -14.70 1.41
CA PHE A 132 6.27 -16.03 1.10
C PHE A 132 6.74 -16.13 -0.36
N THR A 133 6.22 -15.28 -1.25
CA THR A 133 6.51 -15.31 -2.68
C THR A 133 7.38 -14.14 -3.16
N ASP A 134 7.29 -12.98 -2.51
CA ASP A 134 8.12 -11.79 -2.74
C ASP A 134 9.47 -11.96 -2.02
N SER A 135 10.19 -13.01 -2.36
CA SER A 135 11.57 -13.19 -1.94
C SER A 135 12.45 -12.28 -2.82
N GLY A 136 13.08 -11.28 -2.22
CA GLY A 136 14.12 -10.49 -2.87
C GLY A 136 15.39 -11.32 -2.98
N ILE A 137 15.90 -11.53 -4.20
CA ILE A 137 17.22 -12.14 -4.38
C ILE A 137 18.27 -11.05 -4.18
N ILE A 138 19.04 -11.13 -3.10
CA ILE A 138 20.13 -10.20 -2.79
C ILE A 138 21.44 -10.80 -3.31
N GLY A 139 22.12 -10.11 -4.21
CA GLY A 139 23.43 -10.52 -4.71
C GLY A 139 23.84 -9.79 -5.98
N SER A 140 25.08 -10.01 -6.43
CA SER A 140 25.52 -9.54 -7.74
C SER A 140 24.72 -10.23 -8.85
N LYS A 141 24.58 -9.59 -10.02
CA LYS A 141 23.94 -10.21 -11.19
C LYS A 141 24.50 -11.61 -11.48
N SER A 142 25.82 -11.78 -11.39
CA SER A 142 26.50 -13.07 -11.56
C SER A 142 26.09 -14.12 -10.52
N PHE A 143 25.89 -13.73 -9.26
CA PHE A 143 25.42 -14.61 -8.20
C PHE A 143 23.96 -15.02 -8.44
N VAL A 144 23.08 -14.05 -8.74
CA VAL A 144 21.66 -14.30 -9.00
C VAL A 144 21.47 -15.20 -10.22
N SER A 145 22.17 -14.93 -11.32
CA SER A 145 22.08 -15.75 -12.53
C SER A 145 22.56 -17.18 -12.33
N ARG A 146 23.62 -17.39 -11.54
CA ARG A 146 24.12 -18.73 -11.22
C ARG A 146 23.12 -19.50 -10.36
N LEU A 147 22.67 -18.89 -9.27
CA LEU A 147 21.70 -19.51 -8.36
C LEU A 147 20.38 -19.80 -9.08
N TYR A 148 19.92 -18.88 -9.94
CA TYR A 148 18.73 -19.12 -10.76
C TYR A 148 18.90 -20.34 -11.68
N ALA A 149 20.07 -20.49 -12.33
CA ALA A 149 20.33 -21.64 -13.19
C ALA A 149 20.33 -22.97 -12.42
N ASP A 150 20.82 -23.00 -11.18
CA ASP A 150 20.86 -24.20 -10.33
C ASP A 150 19.45 -24.64 -9.88
N PHE A 151 18.55 -23.68 -9.67
CA PHE A 151 17.22 -23.93 -9.12
C PHE A 151 16.07 -23.83 -10.14
N LYS A 152 16.31 -23.39 -11.39
CA LYS A 152 15.25 -23.17 -12.38
C LYS A 152 14.38 -24.42 -12.62
N ASP A 153 15.00 -25.60 -12.58
CA ASP A 153 14.32 -26.87 -12.87
C ASP A 153 13.52 -27.39 -11.66
N HIS A 154 13.72 -26.81 -10.47
CA HIS A 154 12.99 -27.13 -9.24
C HIS A 154 11.66 -26.37 -9.13
N PHE A 155 11.46 -25.31 -9.92
CA PHE A 155 10.27 -24.46 -9.86
C PHE A 155 9.58 -24.37 -11.21
N SER A 156 8.35 -24.87 -11.30
CA SER A 156 7.53 -24.70 -12.51
C SER A 156 7.03 -23.25 -12.62
N SER A 157 7.60 -22.47 -13.54
CA SER A 157 7.10 -21.12 -13.85
C SER A 157 6.45 -21.07 -15.22
N LYS A 158 5.27 -20.43 -15.32
CA LYS A 158 4.60 -20.19 -16.61
C LYS A 158 5.34 -19.19 -17.51
N HIS A 159 6.21 -18.35 -16.93
CA HIS A 159 7.01 -17.37 -17.66
C HIS A 159 8.46 -17.48 -17.22
N GLU A 160 9.37 -17.54 -18.19
CA GLU A 160 10.80 -17.53 -17.91
C GLU A 160 11.18 -16.16 -17.31
N LYS A 161 11.70 -16.17 -16.08
CA LYS A 161 12.12 -14.95 -15.40
C LYS A 161 13.55 -14.64 -15.84
N LYS A 162 13.77 -13.49 -16.48
CA LYS A 162 15.11 -13.02 -16.80
C LYS A 162 15.69 -12.28 -15.58
N PRO A 163 16.75 -12.81 -14.93
CA PRO A 163 17.41 -12.14 -13.81
C PRO A 163 18.27 -10.94 -14.24
#